data_AF-A0A1W6Q4G4-F1
#
_entry.id   AF-A0A1W6Q4G4-F1
#
_cell.length_a   1.000
_cell.length_b   1.000
_cell.length_c   1.000
_cell.angle_alpha   90.00
_cell.angle_beta   90.00
_cell.angle_gamma   90.00
#
_symmetry.space_group_name_H-M   'P 1'
#
loop_
_entity.id
_entity.type
_entity.pdbx_description
1 polymer ?
#
loop_
_entity_poly.entity_id
_entity_poly.type
_entity_poly.pdbx_seq_one_letter_code
_entity_poly.pdbx_strand_id
1 'polypeptide(L)'
;MRLLAKLIEHQQFHDANIRRVIQLDPIERKKALEEHVSIAKAIIAGDADVAERVMRDHVVRSGETYLTMVFGKQGDYVTRAIRLRP
;
A
#
# COMPACT_ATOMS: atom_id res chain seq x y z
N MET A 1 14.64 5.87 -19.13
CA MET A 1 13.90 4.59 -19.04
C MET A 1 13.89 3.93 -17.65
N ARG A 2 14.85 4.18 -16.75
CA ARG A 2 14.93 3.51 -15.42
C ARG A 2 13.91 3.97 -14.36
N LEU A 3 13.48 5.24 -14.41
CA LEU A 3 12.50 5.79 -13.47
C LEU A 3 11.09 5.26 -13.72
N LEU A 4 10.72 5.13 -14.99
CA LEU A 4 9.39 4.66 -15.41
C LEU A 4 9.16 3.21 -14.99
N ALA A 5 10.17 2.35 -15.11
CA ALA A 5 10.09 0.97 -14.62
C ALA A 5 9.86 0.89 -13.10
N LYS A 6 10.53 1.74 -12.30
CA LYS A 6 10.28 1.83 -10.85
C LYS A 6 8.88 2.34 -10.51
N LEU A 7 8.38 3.33 -11.26
CA LEU A 7 7.02 3.84 -11.09
C LEU A 7 5.96 2.80 -11.49
N ILE A 8 6.23 2.01 -12.54
CA ILE A 8 5.38 0.90 -12.98
C ILE A 8 5.38 -0.25 -11.97
N GLU A 9 6.54 -0.62 -11.40
CA GLU A 9 6.62 -1.60 -10.31
C GLU A 9 5.77 -1.15 -9.10
N HIS A 10 5.86 0.14 -8.73
CA HIS A 10 5.00 0.71 -7.69
C HIS A 10 3.51 0.74 -8.09
N GLN A 11 3.18 0.95 -9.37
CA GLN A 11 1.81 0.87 -9.87
C GLN A 11 1.25 -0.54 -9.95
N GLN A 12 2.09 -1.57 -10.11
CA GLN A 12 1.63 -2.97 -10.05
C GLN A 12 1.27 -3.39 -8.62
N PHE A 13 1.73 -2.67 -7.59
CA PHE A 13 1.18 -2.74 -6.21
C PHE A 13 -0.14 -1.93 -6.03
N HIS A 14 -0.65 -1.27 -7.07
CA HIS A 14 -1.99 -0.67 -7.08
C HIS A 14 -3.05 -1.60 -7.68
N ASP A 15 -2.76 -2.89 -7.77
CA ASP A 15 -3.74 -3.85 -8.26
C ASP A 15 -4.93 -3.93 -7.29
N ALA A 16 -6.15 -3.96 -7.84
CA ALA A 16 -7.39 -4.02 -7.05
C ALA A 16 -7.42 -5.19 -6.05
N ASN A 17 -6.60 -6.21 -6.29
CA ASN A 17 -6.36 -7.35 -5.41
C ASN A 17 -5.73 -6.98 -4.06
N ILE A 18 -4.84 -5.98 -4.00
CA ILE A 18 -4.20 -5.55 -2.74
C ILE A 18 -5.23 -4.88 -1.84
N ARG A 19 -6.03 -3.98 -2.41
CA ARG A 19 -7.12 -3.32 -1.69
C ARG A 19 -8.15 -4.34 -1.21
N ARG A 20 -8.45 -5.37 -2.01
CA ARG A 20 -9.38 -6.45 -1.65
C ARG A 20 -8.89 -7.25 -0.44
N VAL A 21 -7.61 -7.63 -0.37
CA VAL A 21 -7.05 -8.36 0.77
C VAL A 21 -7.11 -7.53 2.05
N ILE A 22 -6.70 -6.25 1.98
CA ILE A 22 -6.75 -5.33 3.13
C ILE A 22 -8.20 -5.08 3.59
N GLN A 23 -9.16 -5.00 2.66
CA GLN A 23 -10.58 -4.77 2.98
C GLN A 23 -11.27 -5.97 3.66
N LEU A 24 -10.71 -7.17 3.58
CA LEU A 24 -11.22 -8.34 4.31
C LEU A 24 -10.92 -8.27 5.80
N ASP A 25 -9.88 -7.53 6.21
CA ASP A 25 -9.59 -7.28 7.62
C ASP A 25 -10.39 -6.04 8.09
N PRO A 26 -11.35 -6.21 9.03
CA PRO A 26 -12.17 -5.10 9.52
C PRO A 26 -11.37 -4.03 10.25
N ILE A 27 -10.24 -4.37 10.89
CA ILE A 27 -9.37 -3.42 11.59
C ILE A 27 -8.65 -2.54 10.58
N GLU A 28 -8.03 -3.16 9.57
CA GLU A 28 -7.32 -2.43 8.53
C GLU A 28 -8.26 -1.59 7.67
N ARG A 29 -9.47 -2.09 7.39
CA ARG A 29 -10.51 -1.32 6.71
C ARG A 29 -10.89 -0.05 7.48
N LYS A 30 -11.07 -0.14 8.80
CA LYS A 30 -11.38 1.01 9.65
C LYS A 30 -10.24 2.02 9.64
N LYS A 31 -9.00 1.55 9.79
CA LYS A 31 -7.80 2.39 9.77
C LYS A 31 -7.62 3.12 8.43
N ALA A 32 -7.80 2.42 7.31
CA ALA A 32 -7.74 3.03 5.98
C ALA A 32 -8.82 4.11 5.79
N LEU A 33 -10.01 3.93 6.35
CA LEU A 33 -11.06 4.95 6.30
C LEU A 33 -10.66 6.21 7.08
N GLU A 34 -10.10 6.07 8.28
CA GLU A 34 -9.63 7.20 9.09
C GLU A 34 -8.52 8.00 8.38
N GLU A 35 -7.61 7.29 7.71
CA GLU A 35 -6.56 7.87 6.88
C GLU A 35 -7.13 8.62 5.67
N HIS A 36 -8.09 8.03 4.95
CA HIS A 36 -8.78 8.67 3.82
C HIS A 36 -9.55 9.92 4.25
N VAL A 37 -10.21 9.90 5.41
CA VAL A 37 -10.88 11.08 5.97
C VAL A 37 -9.86 12.19 6.26
N SER A 38 -8.68 11.85 6.77
CA SER A 38 -7.63 12.82 7.05
C SER A 38 -7.06 13.46 5.78
N ILE A 39 -6.85 12.66 4.74
CA ILE A 39 -6.47 13.14 3.39
C ILE A 39 -7.54 14.09 2.84
N ALA A 40 -8.81 13.70 2.89
CA ALA A 40 -9.91 14.51 2.39
C ALA A 40 -9.99 15.86 3.13
N LYS A 41 -9.79 15.87 4.45
CA LYS A 41 -9.75 17.11 5.25
C LYS A 41 -8.63 18.04 4.80
N ALA A 42 -7.42 17.51 4.55
CA ALA A 42 -6.29 18.30 4.08
C ALA A 42 -6.56 18.91 2.68
N ILE A 43 -7.15 18.11 1.77
CA ILE A 43 -7.55 18.58 0.44
C ILE A 43 -8.61 19.69 0.54
N ILE A 44 -9.65 19.50 1.36
CA ILE A 44 -10.72 20.49 1.55
C ILE A 44 -10.15 21.80 2.13
N ALA A 45 -9.16 21.69 3.03
CA ALA A 45 -8.48 22.85 3.61
C ALA A 45 -7.52 23.55 2.62
N GLY A 46 -7.24 22.97 1.45
CA GLY A 46 -6.29 23.49 0.49
C GLY A 46 -4.83 23.31 0.90
N ASP A 47 -4.55 22.48 1.91
CA ASP A 47 -3.20 22.23 2.41
C ASP A 47 -2.56 21.07 1.66
N ALA A 48 -1.92 21.41 0.54
CA ALA A 48 -1.30 20.45 -0.37
C ALA A 48 -0.16 19.66 0.30
N ASP A 49 0.64 20.30 1.15
CA ASP A 49 1.79 19.68 1.82
C ASP A 49 1.33 18.64 2.85
N VAL A 50 0.27 18.95 3.61
CA VAL A 50 -0.35 17.98 4.52
C VAL A 50 -0.97 16.84 3.71
N ALA A 51 -1.75 17.14 2.66
CA ALA A 51 -2.42 16.14 1.85
C ALA A 51 -1.43 15.15 1.21
N GLU A 52 -0.32 15.63 0.68
CA GLU A 52 0.74 14.80 0.12
C GLU A 52 1.35 13.89 1.20
N ARG A 53 1.71 14.47 2.35
CA ARG A 53 2.33 13.72 3.46
C ARG A 53 1.41 12.59 3.94
N VAL A 54 0.16 12.88 4.25
CA VAL A 54 -0.77 11.86 4.76
C VAL A 54 -1.11 10.80 3.72
N MET A 55 -1.15 11.16 2.42
CA MET A 55 -1.33 10.19 1.34
C MET A 55 -0.13 9.25 1.21
N ARG A 56 1.10 9.79 1.24
CA ARG A 56 2.33 8.98 1.19
C ARG A 56 2.39 8.00 2.35
N ASP A 57 2.12 8.47 3.56
CA ASP A 57 2.13 7.64 4.77
C ASP A 57 1.08 6.52 4.67
N HIS A 58 -0.13 6.83 4.19
CA HIS A 58 -1.18 5.85 3.91
C HIS A 58 -0.74 4.76 2.93
N VAL A 59 -0.10 5.14 1.81
CA VAL A 59 0.33 4.20 0.77
C VAL A 59 1.43 3.28 1.28
N VAL A 60 2.45 3.83 1.95
CA VAL A 60 3.58 3.04 2.48
C VAL A 60 3.07 2.01 3.50
N ARG A 61 2.29 2.47 4.48
CA ARG A 61 1.73 1.59 5.52
C ARG A 61 0.83 0.50 4.94
N SER A 62 -0.05 0.85 4.00
CA SER A 62 -0.93 -0.14 3.35
C SER A 62 -0.13 -1.20 2.58
N GLY A 63 0.99 -0.81 1.97
CA GLY A 63 1.94 -1.73 1.35
C GLY A 63 2.60 -2.67 2.35
N GLU A 64 3.08 -2.17 3.48
CA GLU A 64 3.67 -2.98 4.57
C GLU A 64 2.66 -3.97 5.17
N THR A 65 1.42 -3.52 5.40
CA THR A 65 0.32 -4.36 5.85
C THR A 65 0.06 -5.48 4.84
N TYR A 66 -0.04 -5.16 3.54
CA TYR A 66 -0.25 -6.16 2.50
C TYR A 66 0.87 -7.21 2.46
N LEU A 67 2.13 -6.76 2.49
CA LEU A 67 3.28 -7.66 2.51
C LEU A 67 3.23 -8.58 3.74
N THR A 68 2.85 -8.05 4.90
CA THR A 68 2.70 -8.83 6.13
C THR A 68 1.54 -9.82 6.03
N MET A 69 0.41 -9.46 5.42
CA MET A 69 -0.75 -10.32 5.26
C MET A 69 -0.51 -11.46 4.26
N VAL A 70 0.17 -11.18 3.14
CA VAL A 70 0.40 -12.15 2.07
C VAL A 70 1.61 -13.04 2.35
N PHE A 71 2.66 -12.48 2.96
CA PHE A 71 3.91 -13.19 3.19
C PHE A 71 4.15 -13.52 4.67
N GLY A 72 3.35 -13.07 5.63
CA GLY A 72 3.55 -13.41 7.04
C GLY A 72 4.91 -12.97 7.61
N LYS A 73 5.12 -13.17 8.92
CA LYS A 73 6.38 -12.83 9.59
C LYS A 73 7.49 -13.81 9.19
N GLN A 74 8.60 -13.25 8.68
CA GLN A 74 9.91 -13.85 8.37
C GLN A 74 10.08 -15.35 8.67
N GLY A 75 10.25 -16.13 7.59
CA GLY A 75 10.71 -17.51 7.69
C GLY A 75 11.18 -18.18 6.41
N ASP A 76 10.75 -17.77 5.20
CA ASP A 76 11.00 -18.64 4.03
C ASP A 76 10.97 -17.99 2.64
N TYR A 77 11.49 -16.77 2.47
CA TYR A 77 11.27 -16.01 1.22
C TYR A 77 12.41 -15.94 0.22
N VAL A 78 13.65 -16.26 0.58
CA VAL A 78 14.74 -16.32 -0.42
C VAL A 78 14.59 -17.58 -1.31
N THR A 79 13.96 -18.63 -0.80
CA THR A 79 13.86 -19.94 -1.48
C THR A 79 12.67 -20.06 -2.44
N ARG A 80 11.55 -19.35 -2.18
CA ARG A 80 10.32 -19.46 -2.99
C ARG A 80 10.26 -18.51 -4.19
N ALA A 81 10.84 -17.32 -4.10
CA ALA A 81 10.87 -16.36 -5.20
C ALA A 81 11.67 -16.86 -6.42
N ILE A 82 12.62 -17.79 -6.20
CA ILE A 82 13.41 -18.43 -7.26
C ILE A 82 12.62 -19.55 -7.98
N ARG A 83 11.57 -20.11 -7.35
CA ARG A 83 10.87 -21.32 -7.85
C ARG A 83 9.63 -21.05 -8.71
N LEU A 84 9.17 -19.80 -8.81
CA LEU A 84 7.94 -19.45 -9.54
C LEU A 84 8.16 -18.53 -10.75
N ARG A 85 9.40 -18.41 -11.26
CA ARG A 85 9.61 -17.91 -12.62
C ARG A 85 9.45 -19.09 -13.61
N PRO A 86 8.56 -19.00 -14.61
CA PRO A 86 8.77 -19.72 -15.86
C PRO A 86 10.03 -19.22 -16.57
#